data_AF-A0A5E6NMH7-F1
#
_entry.id   AF-A0A5E6NMH7-F1
#
_cell.length_a   1.000
_cell.length_b   1.000
_cell.length_c   1.000
_cell.angle_alpha   90.00
_cell.angle_beta   90.00
_cell.angle_gamma   90.00
#
_symmetry.space_group_name_H-M   'P 1'
#
loop_
_entity.id
_entity.type
_entity.pdbx_description
1 polymer ?
#
loop_
_entity_poly.entity_id
_entity_poly.type
_entity_poly.pdbx_seq_one_letter_code
_entity_poly.pdbx_strand_id
1 'polypeptide(L)'
;MILKQLKNGEAKIENQYARLVKDTGNASALNPIATVFELRDFFEWRGLGSINHSGVKVNEKYRAFDAEIEFNLKAVTVIDPDVCQCGEVLKGILKPWQCKVFGKGVRQKPHLGH
;
A
#
# COMPACT_ATOMS: atom_id res chain seq x y z
N MET A 1 -11.18 17.79 -15.06
CA MET A 1 -11.53 16.41 -15.46
C MET A 1 -12.70 15.89 -14.64
N ILE A 2 -12.48 15.49 -13.38
CA ILE A 2 -13.46 14.77 -12.55
C ILE A 2 -14.79 15.53 -12.36
N LEU A 3 -14.76 16.82 -12.03
CA LEU A 3 -16.00 17.60 -11.86
C LEU A 3 -16.83 17.72 -13.16
N LYS A 4 -16.17 17.74 -14.33
CA LYS A 4 -16.87 17.75 -15.63
C LYS A 4 -17.51 16.39 -15.90
N GLN A 5 -16.78 15.30 -15.64
CA GLN A 5 -17.30 13.94 -15.76
C GLN A 5 -18.51 13.71 -14.85
N LEU A 6 -18.44 14.13 -13.58
CA LEU A 6 -19.58 14.07 -12.65
C LEU A 6 -20.79 14.85 -13.17
N LYS A 7 -20.58 16.08 -13.65
CA LYS A 7 -21.66 16.91 -14.23
C LYS A 7 -22.30 16.24 -15.46
N ASN A 8 -21.49 15.57 -16.27
CA ASN A 8 -21.91 14.97 -17.53
C ASN A 8 -22.37 13.51 -17.40
N GLY A 9 -22.27 12.89 -16.22
CA GLY A 9 -22.55 11.47 -16.01
C GLY A 9 -21.57 10.54 -16.75
N GLU A 10 -20.35 10.99 -17.01
CA GLU A 10 -19.32 10.21 -17.69
C GLU A 10 -18.40 9.51 -16.69
N ALA A 11 -17.86 8.34 -17.05
CA ALA A 11 -16.84 7.63 -16.28
C ALA A 11 -15.69 7.22 -17.20
N LYS A 12 -14.66 8.07 -17.30
CA LYS A 12 -13.48 7.86 -18.15
C LYS A 12 -12.20 8.02 -17.35
N ILE A 13 -11.22 7.17 -17.63
CA ILE A 13 -9.86 7.32 -17.12
C ILE A 13 -9.14 8.35 -17.98
N GLU A 14 -8.66 9.42 -17.35
CA GLU A 14 -7.95 10.50 -18.04
C GLU A 14 -6.59 10.74 -17.39
N ASN A 15 -5.53 10.70 -18.21
CA ASN A 15 -4.16 10.87 -17.73
C ASN A 15 -3.78 12.35 -17.62
N GLN A 16 -3.78 12.88 -16.38
CA GLN A 16 -3.35 14.26 -16.10
C GLN A 16 -1.84 14.46 -16.03
N TYR A 17 -1.07 13.38 -16.14
CA TYR A 17 0.39 13.39 -15.99
C TYR A 17 1.10 12.83 -17.23
N ALA A 18 0.48 13.00 -18.41
CA ALA A 18 0.91 12.45 -19.69
C ALA A 18 2.34 12.84 -20.12
N ARG A 19 2.87 13.95 -19.58
CA ARG A 19 4.27 14.35 -19.80
C ARG A 19 5.27 13.30 -19.28
N LEU A 20 4.91 12.55 -18.25
CA LEU A 20 5.79 11.59 -17.58
C LEU A 20 5.24 10.16 -17.58
N VAL A 21 3.92 10.00 -17.49
CA VAL A 21 3.27 8.69 -17.46
C VAL A 21 2.72 8.40 -18.84
N LYS A 22 3.32 7.41 -19.52
CA LYS A 22 2.83 6.89 -20.80
C LYS A 22 1.73 5.85 -20.55
N ASP A 23 0.79 5.75 -21.48
CA ASP A 23 -0.31 4.78 -21.39
C ASP A 23 0.18 3.32 -21.41
N THR A 24 1.33 3.07 -22.03
CA THR A 24 1.99 1.75 -22.04
C THR A 24 2.74 1.42 -20.75
N GLY A 25 2.82 2.36 -19.80
CA GLY A 25 3.65 2.24 -18.61
C GLY A 25 5.16 2.18 -18.92
N ASN A 26 5.92 1.56 -18.01
CA ASN A 26 7.38 1.38 -18.14
C ASN A 26 7.71 -0.12 -18.25
N ALA A 27 7.84 -0.63 -19.47
CA ALA A 27 8.14 -2.03 -19.73
C ALA A 27 9.45 -2.49 -19.07
N SER A 28 10.49 -1.65 -19.06
CA SER A 28 11.77 -1.98 -18.45
C SER A 28 11.68 -2.17 -16.93
N ALA A 29 10.67 -1.56 -16.27
CA ALA A 29 10.39 -1.76 -14.86
C ALA A 29 9.38 -2.90 -14.61
N LEU A 30 8.35 -3.03 -15.46
CA LEU A 30 7.31 -4.05 -15.30
C LEU A 30 7.85 -5.47 -15.54
N ASN A 31 8.73 -5.65 -16.53
CA ASN A 31 9.31 -6.95 -16.86
C ASN A 31 10.06 -7.62 -15.69
N PRO A 32 11.02 -6.95 -15.00
CA PRO A 32 11.70 -7.56 -13.86
C PRO A 32 10.75 -7.81 -12.69
N ILE A 33 9.78 -6.92 -12.44
CA ILE A 33 8.76 -7.14 -11.40
C ILE A 33 7.98 -8.43 -11.68
N ALA A 34 7.46 -8.60 -12.89
CA ALA A 34 6.72 -9.81 -13.29
C ALA A 34 7.60 -11.07 -13.36
N THR A 35 8.91 -10.91 -13.56
CA THR A 35 9.86 -12.03 -13.61
C THR A 35 10.19 -12.56 -12.22
N VAL A 36 10.25 -11.69 -11.20
CA VAL A 36 10.72 -12.05 -9.85
C VAL A 36 9.57 -12.28 -8.87
N PHE A 37 8.47 -11.55 -9.02
CA PHE A 37 7.39 -11.55 -8.04
C PHE A 37 6.12 -12.23 -8.57
N GLU A 38 5.36 -12.81 -7.66
CA GLU A 38 4.00 -13.30 -7.87
C GLU A 38 3.04 -12.68 -6.84
N LEU A 39 1.75 -12.62 -7.17
CA LEU A 39 0.74 -12.08 -6.27
C LEU A 39 0.53 -13.01 -5.06
N ARG A 40 0.32 -12.42 -3.89
CA ARG A 40 -0.21 -13.14 -2.72
C ARG A 40 -1.72 -13.16 -2.80
N ASP A 41 -2.34 -14.28 -2.44
CA ASP A 41 -3.80 -14.38 -2.38
C ASP A 41 -4.39 -13.38 -1.37
N PHE A 42 -3.73 -13.24 -0.22
CA PHE A 42 -4.14 -12.39 0.90
C PHE A 42 -2.95 -11.60 1.44
N PHE A 43 -3.15 -10.31 1.72
CA PHE A 43 -2.14 -9.47 2.34
C PHE A 43 -2.77 -8.39 3.20
N GLU A 44 -2.28 -8.27 4.44
CA GLU A 44 -2.72 -7.29 5.42
C GLU A 44 -2.05 -5.94 5.17
N TRP A 45 -2.86 -4.93 4.88
CA TRP A 45 -2.43 -3.54 4.87
C TRP A 45 -2.67 -2.94 6.24
N ARG A 46 -1.60 -2.50 6.90
CA ARG A 46 -1.70 -1.87 8.22
C ARG A 46 -2.70 -0.72 8.21
N GLY A 47 -3.70 -0.77 9.09
CA GLY A 47 -4.77 0.22 9.20
C GLY A 47 -5.89 0.12 8.15
N LEU A 48 -5.77 -0.75 7.15
CA LEU A 48 -6.79 -1.01 6.13
C LEU A 48 -7.37 -2.43 6.21
N GLY A 49 -6.71 -3.33 6.93
CA GLY A 49 -7.04 -4.74 6.99
C GLY A 49 -6.56 -5.48 5.74
N SER A 50 -7.08 -6.69 5.53
CA SER A 50 -6.66 -7.47 4.38
C SER A 50 -7.38 -7.12 3.09
N ILE A 51 -6.58 -7.11 2.02
CA ILE A 51 -7.04 -6.90 0.67
C ILE A 51 -6.50 -8.03 -0.19
N ASN A 52 -7.39 -8.73 -0.91
CA ASN A 52 -7.00 -9.82 -1.79
C ASN A 52 -6.11 -9.32 -2.93
N HIS A 53 -5.12 -10.10 -3.34
CA HIS A 53 -4.21 -9.79 -4.46
C HIS A 53 -3.54 -8.41 -4.37
N SER A 54 -3.31 -7.92 -3.16
CA SER A 54 -2.75 -6.57 -2.91
C SER A 54 -1.27 -6.57 -2.51
N GLY A 55 -0.70 -7.73 -2.24
CA GLY A 55 0.70 -7.92 -1.92
C GLY A 55 1.39 -8.84 -2.93
N VAL A 56 2.72 -8.83 -2.91
CA VAL A 56 3.56 -9.71 -3.72
C VAL A 56 4.50 -10.54 -2.85
N LYS A 57 4.98 -11.65 -3.40
CA LYS A 57 6.06 -12.47 -2.83
C LYS A 57 7.06 -12.83 -3.92
N VAL A 58 8.27 -13.18 -3.51
CA VAL A 58 9.27 -13.72 -4.44
C VAL A 58 8.74 -15.05 -4.96
N ASN A 59 8.83 -15.27 -6.27
CA ASN A 59 8.33 -16.50 -6.87
C ASN A 59 9.31 -17.67 -6.65
N GLU A 60 8.84 -18.87 -6.96
CA GLU A 60 9.59 -20.12 -6.73
C GLU A 60 10.97 -20.13 -7.41
N LYS A 61 11.07 -19.57 -8.63
CA LYS A 61 12.33 -19.53 -9.40
C LYS A 61 13.41 -18.74 -8.69
N TYR A 62 13.03 -17.74 -7.90
CA TYR A 62 13.94 -16.88 -7.14
C TYR A 62 13.89 -17.16 -5.63
N ARG A 63 13.35 -18.32 -5.20
CA ARG A 63 13.26 -18.76 -3.79
C ARG A 63 14.56 -18.59 -3.01
N ALA A 64 15.72 -18.80 -3.65
CA ALA A 64 17.03 -18.65 -3.03
C ALA A 64 17.34 -17.23 -2.52
N PHE A 65 16.56 -16.23 -2.93
CA PHE A 65 16.67 -14.83 -2.50
C PHE A 65 15.53 -14.39 -1.57
N ASP A 66 14.63 -15.31 -1.20
CA ASP A 66 13.50 -15.01 -0.33
C ASP A 66 13.89 -15.19 1.15
N ALA A 67 13.99 -14.07 1.86
CA ALA A 67 14.31 -14.03 3.29
C ALA A 67 13.23 -14.71 4.16
N GLU A 68 11.97 -14.71 3.75
CA GLU A 68 10.91 -15.42 4.50
C GLU A 68 11.19 -16.92 4.53
N ILE A 69 11.76 -17.45 3.45
CA ILE A 69 12.11 -18.87 3.29
C ILE A 69 13.47 -19.16 3.94
N GLU A 70 14.49 -18.36 3.66
CA GLU A 70 15.85 -18.57 4.19
C GLU A 70 15.89 -18.53 5.73
N PHE A 71 15.16 -17.60 6.34
CA PHE A 71 15.15 -17.42 7.80
C PHE A 71 13.92 -18.03 8.48
N ASN A 72 13.07 -18.74 7.74
CA ASN A 72 11.82 -19.34 8.23
C ASN A 72 11.01 -18.33 9.09
N LEU A 73 10.79 -17.14 8.54
CA LEU A 73 10.14 -16.05 9.26
C LEU A 73 8.69 -16.41 9.56
N LYS A 74 8.30 -16.27 10.82
CA LYS A 74 6.90 -16.41 11.22
C LYS A 74 6.16 -15.12 10.91
N ALA A 75 4.92 -15.23 10.43
CA ALA A 75 4.03 -14.09 10.28
C ALA A 75 3.87 -13.38 11.64
N VAL A 76 4.20 -12.09 11.68
CA VAL A 76 4.01 -11.25 12.87
C VAL A 76 2.83 -10.34 12.61
N THR A 77 1.78 -10.48 13.43
CA THR A 77 0.67 -9.52 13.42
C THR A 77 1.01 -8.37 14.34
N VAL A 78 1.27 -7.19 13.77
CA VAL A 78 1.46 -5.95 14.53
C VAL A 78 0.10 -5.28 14.71
N ILE A 79 -0.36 -5.24 15.95
CA ILE A 79 -1.60 -4.55 16.31
C ILE A 79 -1.26 -3.08 16.58
N ASP A 80 -1.98 -2.17 15.91
CA ASP A 80 -1.87 -0.74 16.20
C ASP A 80 -2.38 -0.44 17.62
N PRO A 81 -1.76 0.49 18.37
CA PRO A 81 -2.27 0.88 19.68
C PRO A 81 -3.73 1.36 19.61
N ASP A 82 -4.53 1.07 20.64
CA ASP A 82 -5.97 1.42 20.66
C ASP A 82 -6.27 2.92 20.45
N VAL A 83 -5.31 3.78 20.78
CA VAL A 83 -5.42 5.24 20.62
C VAL A 83 -5.06 5.72 19.20
N CYS A 84 -4.52 4.84 18.36
CA CYS A 84 -4.11 5.14 17.00
C CYS A 84 -5.33 5.27 16.08
N GLN A 85 -5.37 6.33 15.28
CA GLN A 85 -6.42 6.55 14.28
C GLN A 85 -5.84 6.65 12.85
N CYS A 86 -4.63 6.12 12.62
CA CYS A 86 -3.97 6.17 11.31
C CYS A 86 -4.77 5.42 10.23
N GLY A 87 -5.43 4.31 10.56
CA GLY A 87 -6.30 3.60 9.62
C GLY A 87 -7.47 4.46 9.10
N GLU A 88 -8.07 5.28 9.97
CA GLU A 88 -9.14 6.21 9.57
C GLU A 88 -8.62 7.37 8.71
N VAL A 89 -7.36 7.79 8.92
CA VAL A 89 -6.68 8.76 8.04
C VAL A 89 -6.46 8.15 6.67
N LEU A 90 -5.94 6.92 6.60
CA LEU A 90 -5.65 6.22 5.33
C LEU A 90 -6.92 5.97 4.52
N LYS A 91 -8.04 5.65 5.18
CA LYS A 91 -9.37 5.53 4.55
C LYS A 91 -9.97 6.88 4.13
N GLY A 92 -9.36 8.00 4.52
CA GLY A 92 -9.88 9.35 4.24
C GLY A 92 -11.11 9.74 5.05
N ILE A 93 -11.47 8.97 6.08
CA ILE A 93 -12.61 9.23 6.98
C ILE A 93 -12.31 10.42 7.88
N LEU A 94 -11.06 10.57 8.34
CA LEU A 94 -10.61 11.72 9.10
C LEU A 94 -9.34 12.34 8.52
N LYS A 95 -9.19 13.64 8.71
CA LYS A 95 -7.97 14.38 8.41
C LYS A 95 -6.97 14.26 9.55
N PRO A 96 -5.65 14.30 9.30
CA PRO A 96 -4.65 14.12 10.36
C PRO A 96 -4.89 15.01 11.59
N TRP A 97 -5.25 16.29 11.40
CA TRP A 97 -5.53 17.23 12.49
C TRP A 97 -6.82 16.95 13.29
N GLN A 98 -7.66 16.03 12.83
CA GLN A 98 -8.85 15.56 13.55
C GLN A 98 -8.54 14.35 14.45
N CYS A 99 -7.35 13.75 14.32
CA CYS A 99 -6.93 12.64 15.17
C CYS A 99 -6.62 13.14 16.59
N LYS A 100 -7.12 12.42 17.61
CA LYS A 100 -7.05 12.82 19.02
C LYS A 100 -5.63 12.96 19.55
N VAL A 101 -4.69 12.21 18.97
CA VAL A 101 -3.28 12.13 19.36
C VAL A 101 -2.34 12.85 18.37
N PHE A 102 -2.87 13.42 17.29
CA PHE A 102 -2.06 14.15 16.31
C PHE A 102 -1.41 15.40 16.94
N GLY A 103 -0.10 15.56 16.73
CA GLY A 103 0.68 16.68 17.27
C GLY A 103 0.88 16.68 18.78
N LYS A 104 0.32 15.72 19.53
CA LYS A 104 0.40 15.66 21.01
C LYS A 104 1.59 14.85 21.54
N GLY A 105 2.58 14.58 20.70
CA GLY A 105 3.80 13.88 21.09
C GLY A 105 3.49 12.51 21.69
N VAL A 106 3.17 11.52 20.85
CA VAL A 106 3.58 10.17 21.22
C VAL A 106 5.10 10.27 21.29
N ARG A 107 5.68 10.21 22.50
CA ARG A 107 7.15 10.12 22.65
C ARG A 107 7.60 9.09 21.63
N GLN A 108 8.47 9.49 20.70
CA GLN A 108 9.17 8.55 19.84
C GLN A 108 9.93 7.60 20.78
N LYS A 109 9.32 6.49 21.16
CA LYS A 109 10.06 5.32 21.57
C LYS A 109 10.80 4.85 20.31
N PRO A 110 12.08 4.45 20.43
CA PRO A 110 12.85 4.06 19.26
C PRO A 110 12.13 2.91 18.56
N HIS A 111 11.81 3.13 17.28
CA HIS A 111 11.46 2.10 16.31
C HIS A 111 10.26 1.18 16.61
N LEU A 112 9.07 1.76 16.78
CA LEU A 112 7.83 1.05 16.43
C LEU A 112 7.03 1.91 15.46
N GLY A 113 7.60 2.12 14.26
CA GLY A 113 6.92 2.72 13.09
C GLY A 113 5.80 1.81 12.56
N HIS A 114 4.89 2.24 11.69
CA HIS A 114 4.90 3.36 10.74
C HIS A 114 3.91 4.49 11.08
#